data_AF-A0A6S6XQF7-F1
#
_entry.id   AF-A0A6S6XQF7-F1
#
_cell.length_a   1.000
_cell.length_b   1.000
_cell.length_c   1.000
_cell.angle_alpha   90.00
_cell.angle_beta   90.00
_cell.angle_gamma   90.00
#
_symmetry.space_group_name_H-M   'P 1'
#
loop_
_entity.id
_entity.type
_entity.pdbx_description
1 polymer ?
#
loop_
_entity_poly.entity_id
_entity_poly.type
_entity_poly.pdbx_seq_one_letter_code
_entity_poly.pdbx_strand_id
1 'polypeptide(L)' 'MAAKISKKKTINAQGTLDINGMKLEVEDVPDPVVLSELLKDFDGLDVKLSVTYGEDIA' A
#
# COMPACT_ATOMS: atom_id res chain seq x y z
N MET A 1 5.48 -30.15 14.14
CA MET A 1 5.29 -28.68 14.18
C MET A 1 5.24 -28.20 12.74
N ALA A 2 4.05 -27.88 12.23
CA ALA A 2 3.90 -27.48 10.84
C ALA A 2 4.40 -26.04 10.69
N ALA A 3 5.56 -25.86 10.07
CA ALA A 3 6.01 -24.55 9.61
C ALA A 3 5.06 -24.12 8.49
N LYS A 4 4.04 -23.33 8.84
CA LYS A 4 3.18 -22.65 7.88
C LYS A 4 4.07 -21.61 7.20
N ILE A 5 4.69 -21.95 6.08
CA ILE A 5 5.45 -21.02 5.25
C ILE A 5 4.42 -20.05 4.66
N SER A 6 4.09 -19.01 5.41
CA SER A 6 3.32 -17.89 4.91
C SER A 6 4.27 -17.03 4.09
N LYS A 7 4.19 -17.09 2.75
CA LYS A 7 4.80 -16.06 1.88
C LYS A 7 4.08 -14.74 2.20
N LYS A 8 4.63 -13.98 3.15
CA LYS A 8 4.15 -12.64 3.47
C LYS A 8 4.64 -11.71 2.34
N LYS A 9 3.76 -11.37 1.41
CA LYS A 9 3.93 -10.21 0.52
C LYS A 9 3.44 -8.99 1.28
N THR A 10 4.32 -8.03 1.53
CA THR A 10 3.97 -6.74 2.12
C THR A 10 4.40 -5.65 1.15
N ILE A 11 3.47 -4.78 0.77
CA ILE A 11 3.77 -3.59 -0.04
C ILE A 11 3.70 -2.39 0.89
N ASN A 12 4.81 -1.66 1.02
CA ASN A 12 4.88 -0.41 1.74
C ASN A 12 5.11 0.71 0.72
N ALA A 13 4.16 1.62 0.61
CA ALA A 13 4.28 2.84 -0.19
C ALA A 13 4.03 4.04 0.74
N GLN A 14 4.84 5.09 0.59
CA GLN A 14 4.74 6.34 1.36
C GLN A 14 4.75 7.49 0.37
N GLY A 15 3.87 8.46 0.59
CA GLY A 15 3.62 9.57 -0.33
C GLY A 15 2.25 10.17 -0.11
N THR A 16 1.85 11.08 -0.98
CA THR A 16 0.56 11.76 -0.90
C THR A 16 -0.56 10.88 -1.45
N LEU A 17 -1.57 10.64 -0.63
CA LEU A 17 -2.74 9.85 -1.02
C LEU A 17 -3.74 10.70 -1.82
N ASP A 18 -3.93 10.38 -3.10
CA ASP A 18 -5.05 10.86 -3.89
C ASP A 18 -6.19 9.84 -3.86
N ILE A 19 -7.25 10.16 -3.10
CA ILE A 19 -8.44 9.32 -2.95
C ILE A 19 -9.35 9.32 -4.19
N ASN A 20 -9.37 10.43 -4.96
CA ASN A 20 -10.24 10.55 -6.13
C ASN A 20 -9.71 9.71 -7.30
N GLY A 21 -8.39 9.56 -7.39
CA GLY A 21 -7.72 8.72 -8.36
C GLY A 21 -7.33 7.33 -7.86
N MET A 22 -7.47 7.06 -6.56
CA MET A 22 -6.86 5.89 -5.89
C MET A 22 -5.37 5.74 -6.23
N LYS A 23 -4.62 6.84 -6.10
CA LYS A 23 -3.19 6.88 -6.44
C LYS A 23 -2.38 7.38 -5.26
N LEU A 24 -1.11 7.01 -5.25
CA LEU A 24 -0.14 7.45 -4.28
C LEU A 24 0.98 8.17 -5.03
N GLU A 25 1.05 9.47 -4.83
CA GLU A 25 2.08 10.32 -5.43
C GLU A 25 3.32 10.25 -4.54
N VAL A 26 4.43 9.78 -5.10
CA VAL A 26 5.69 9.64 -4.38
C VAL A 26 6.65 10.69 -4.95
N GLU A 27 7.20 11.54 -4.10
CA GLU A 27 8.28 12.44 -4.51
C GLU A 27 9.44 11.58 -5.08
N ASP A 28 9.98 11.99 -6.24
CA ASP A 28 10.95 11.24 -7.08
C ASP A 28 10.40 10.14 -8.02
N VAL A 29 9.08 9.97 -8.14
CA VAL A 29 8.49 9.09 -9.18
C VAL A 29 7.60 9.91 -10.13
N PRO A 30 7.89 9.94 -11.45
CA PRO A 30 7.10 10.73 -12.40
C PRO A 30 5.69 10.17 -12.61
N ASP A 31 5.51 8.88 -12.40
CA ASP A 31 4.23 8.19 -12.55
C ASP A 31 3.60 7.92 -11.17
N PRO A 32 2.36 8.40 -10.92
CA PRO A 32 1.68 8.16 -9.67
C PRO A 32 1.37 6.67 -9.52
N VAL A 33 1.67 6.12 -8.34
CA VAL A 33 1.50 4.70 -8.07
C VAL A 33 0.02 4.41 -7.85
N VAL A 34 -0.61 3.69 -8.78
CA VAL A 34 -2.04 3.37 -8.69
C VAL A 34 -2.26 2.25 -7.67
N LEU A 35 -2.99 2.56 -6.59
CA LEU A 35 -3.26 1.61 -5.50
C LEU A 35 -4.05 0.40 -5.97
N SER A 36 -4.98 0.59 -6.92
CA SER A 36 -5.75 -0.53 -7.48
C SER A 36 -4.86 -1.53 -8.22
N GLU A 37 -3.74 -1.11 -8.82
CA GLU A 37 -2.79 -2.03 -9.44
C GLU A 37 -1.96 -2.79 -8.42
N LEU A 38 -1.54 -2.12 -7.33
CA LEU A 38 -0.83 -2.78 -6.23
C LEU A 38 -1.71 -3.80 -5.49
N LEU A 39 -3.01 -3.50 -5.37
CA LEU A 39 -3.97 -4.34 -4.65
C LEU A 39 -4.54 -5.47 -5.52
N LYS A 40 -4.37 -5.45 -6.85
CA LYS A 40 -4.78 -6.57 -7.75
C LYS A 40 -4.17 -7.91 -7.34
N ASP A 41 -2.91 -7.93 -6.91
CA ASP A 41 -2.23 -9.13 -6.42
C ASP A 41 -2.86 -9.74 -5.17
N PHE A 42 -3.69 -8.97 -4.47
CA PHE A 42 -4.35 -9.34 -3.22
C PHE A 42 -5.86 -9.54 -3.39
N ASP A 43 -6.38 -9.40 -4.61
CA ASP A 43 -7.79 -9.63 -4.91
C ASP A 43 -8.19 -11.08 -4.55
N GLY A 44 -9.30 -11.22 -3.82
CA GLY A 44 -9.78 -12.50 -3.31
C GLY A 44 -8.99 -13.10 -2.14
N LEU A 45 -8.02 -12.38 -1.56
CA LEU A 45 -7.28 -12.79 -0.37
C LEU A 45 -7.72 -11.99 0.87
N ASP A 46 -7.62 -12.63 2.04
CA ASP A 46 -7.82 -11.95 3.32
C ASP A 46 -6.60 -11.06 3.62
N VAL A 47 -6.78 -9.74 3.48
CA VAL A 47 -5.72 -8.75 3.66
C VAL A 47 -6.06 -7.73 4.74
N LYS A 48 -5.03 -7.34 5.50
CA LYS A 48 -5.11 -6.26 6.47
C LYS A 48 -4.52 -4.99 5.88
N LEU A 49 -5.37 -4.02 5.55
CA LEU A 49 -4.94 -2.68 5.14
C LEU A 49 -4.70 -1.81 6.40
N SER A 50 -3.52 -1.21 6.50
CA SER A 50 -3.20 -0.24 7.56
C SER A 50 -2.80 1.08 6.91
N VAL A 51 -3.53 2.14 7.22
CA VAL A 51 -3.19 3.51 6.77
C VAL A 51 -2.73 4.29 8.00
N THR A 52 -1.51 4.80 7.95
CA THR A 52 -0.92 5.61 9.02
C THR A 52 -0.66 7.01 8.49
N TYR A 53 -1.28 8.00 9.11
CA TYR A 53 -1.00 9.42 8.88
C TYR A 53 -0.27 9.96 10.12
N GLY A 54 0.87 10.62 9.90
CA GLY A 54 1.63 11.28 10.94
C GLY A 54 1.81 12.74 10.53
N GLU A 55 1.19 13.64 11.30
CA GLU A 55 1.44 15.08 11.21
C GLU A 55 2.39 15.43 12.35
N ASP A 56 3.53 16.04 12.05
CA ASP A 56 4.43 16.56 13.08
C ASP A 56 3.79 17.83 13.65
N ILE A 57 3.18 17.72 14.83
CA ILE A 57 2.60 18.87 15.53
C ILE A 57 3.74 19.57 16.25
N ALA A 58 4.22 20.67 15.67
CA ALA A 58 5.17 21.61 16.29
C ALA A 58 4.49 22.53 17.32
#